data_AF-A0A1B7ZD35-F1
#
_entry.id   AF-A0A1B7ZD35-F1
#
_cell.length_a   1.000
_cell.length_b   1.000
_cell.length_c   1.000
_cell.angle_alpha   90.00
_cell.angle_beta   90.00
_cell.angle_gamma   90.00
#
_symmetry.space_group_name_H-M   'P 1'
#
loop_
_entity.id
_entity.type
_entity.pdbx_description
1 polymer ?
#
loop_
_entity_poly.entity_id
_entity_poly.type
_entity_poly.pdbx_seq_one_letter_code
_entity_poly.pdbx_strand_id
1 'polypeptide(L)'
;MEETIRKYIFNNNQKFQRYNSWNHCFQAFSEIEDEKLLSLHLGFYLASWGMYRGSSKLLERDYLVHVDAVKIIKNYFYLRCYPENEVAIKKVEDITNLIEELSFYYQKTHNVTPTDTLISKIILGTLGCLPAFDRFFIDGVKQEQFGFKTLKPKSLTQLFEFVDENNQELKLIRTAHPQYPIMKIVDMYFWQIGYEQSNKK
;
A
#
# COMPACT_ATOMS: atom_id res chain seq x y z
N MET A 1 0.18 12.44 15.37
CA MET A 1 -0.27 11.67 14.18
C MET A 1 -1.79 11.69 14.00
N GLU A 2 -2.58 11.58 15.08
CA GLU A 2 -4.05 11.42 15.03
C GLU A 2 -4.79 12.51 14.22
N GLU A 3 -4.51 13.79 14.43
CA GLU A 3 -5.20 14.89 13.74
C GLU A 3 -5.02 14.81 12.21
N THR A 4 -3.81 14.51 11.76
CA THR A 4 -3.47 14.31 10.34
C THR A 4 -4.29 13.17 9.73
N ILE A 5 -4.45 12.05 10.44
CA ILE A 5 -5.25 10.91 10.00
C ILE A 5 -6.74 11.25 9.95
N ARG A 6 -7.26 11.91 10.99
CA ARG A 6 -8.66 12.37 11.02
C ARG A 6 -8.97 13.28 9.84
N LYS A 7 -8.07 14.23 9.54
CA LYS A 7 -8.18 15.12 8.38
C LYS A 7 -8.16 14.35 7.07
N TYR A 8 -7.24 13.40 6.92
CA TYR A 8 -7.18 12.54 5.74
C TYR A 8 -8.50 11.78 5.53
N ILE A 9 -9.00 11.10 6.56
CA ILE A 9 -10.24 10.31 6.48
C ILE A 9 -11.44 11.20 6.17
N PHE A 10 -11.57 12.35 6.85
CA PHE A 10 -12.67 13.29 6.62
C PHE A 10 -12.74 13.77 5.17
N ASN A 11 -11.58 14.08 4.58
CA ASN A 11 -11.51 14.57 3.20
C ASN A 11 -11.70 13.47 2.14
N ASN A 12 -11.34 12.23 2.44
CA ASN A 12 -11.24 11.18 1.43
C ASN A 12 -12.31 10.09 1.53
N ASN A 13 -12.96 9.88 2.68
CA ASN A 13 -13.87 8.74 2.91
C ASN A 13 -15.35 9.01 2.56
N GLN A 14 -15.63 9.94 1.66
CA GLN A 14 -16.99 10.22 1.19
C GLN A 14 -17.46 9.15 0.19
N LYS A 15 -18.78 8.94 0.06
CA LYS A 15 -19.39 7.78 -0.63
C LYS A 15 -18.81 7.43 -2.01
N PHE A 16 -18.50 8.42 -2.84
CA PHE A 16 -18.06 8.20 -4.23
C PHE A 16 -16.60 8.59 -4.48
N GLN A 17 -15.80 8.71 -3.43
CA GLN A 17 -14.40 9.10 -3.56
C GLN A 17 -13.53 7.94 -4.02
N ARG A 18 -12.53 8.25 -4.85
CA ARG A 18 -11.53 7.27 -5.34
C ARG A 18 -10.82 6.51 -4.22
N TYR A 19 -10.76 7.10 -3.03
CA TYR A 19 -10.16 6.50 -1.84
C TYR A 19 -10.82 5.16 -1.47
N ASN A 20 -12.14 5.05 -1.65
CA ASN A 20 -12.88 3.82 -1.37
C ASN A 20 -12.43 2.62 -2.22
N SER A 21 -11.72 2.85 -3.33
CA SER A 21 -11.13 1.77 -4.12
C SER A 21 -10.16 0.91 -3.29
N TRP A 22 -9.45 1.48 -2.31
CA TRP A 22 -8.62 0.70 -1.39
C TRP A 22 -9.50 -0.17 -0.48
N ASN A 23 -10.56 0.40 0.10
CA ASN A 23 -11.49 -0.35 0.95
C ASN A 23 -12.08 -1.56 0.20
N HIS A 24 -12.56 -1.34 -1.03
CA HIS A 24 -13.13 -2.40 -1.87
C HIS A 24 -12.09 -3.46 -2.26
N CYS A 25 -10.88 -3.06 -2.64
CA CYS A 25 -9.83 -4.01 -2.98
C CYS A 25 -9.39 -4.83 -1.77
N PHE A 26 -9.09 -4.16 -0.66
CA PHE A 26 -8.64 -4.84 0.56
C PHE A 26 -9.69 -5.82 1.09
N GLN A 27 -10.96 -5.42 1.11
CA GLN A 27 -12.08 -6.29 1.51
C GLN A 27 -12.26 -7.48 0.54
N ALA A 28 -12.17 -7.25 -0.77
CA ALA A 28 -12.28 -8.32 -1.76
C ALA A 28 -11.27 -9.45 -1.50
N PHE A 29 -10.02 -9.10 -1.17
CA PHE A 29 -8.97 -10.07 -0.82
C PHE A 29 -9.23 -10.84 0.49
N SER A 30 -10.25 -10.48 1.27
CA SER A 30 -10.69 -11.24 2.45
C SER A 30 -11.90 -12.13 2.19
N GLU A 31 -12.72 -11.80 1.19
CA GLU A 31 -14.04 -12.40 1.00
C GLU A 31 -14.18 -13.21 -0.29
N ILE A 32 -13.30 -12.97 -1.26
CA ILE A 32 -13.40 -13.53 -2.61
C ILE A 32 -12.22 -14.46 -2.87
N GLU A 33 -12.52 -15.64 -3.42
CA GLU A 33 -11.50 -16.59 -3.85
C GLU A 33 -11.15 -16.51 -5.34
N ASP A 34 -12.08 -16.07 -6.18
CA ASP A 34 -11.89 -15.99 -7.64
C ASP A 34 -10.77 -15.00 -8.00
N GLU A 35 -9.68 -15.51 -8.56
CA GLU A 35 -8.48 -14.75 -8.90
C GLU A 35 -8.71 -13.67 -9.97
N LYS A 36 -9.64 -13.89 -10.90
CA LYS A 36 -9.97 -12.90 -11.94
C LYS A 36 -10.76 -11.75 -11.33
N LEU A 37 -11.71 -12.06 -10.45
CA LEU A 37 -12.46 -11.04 -9.74
C LEU A 37 -11.57 -10.23 -8.79
N LEU A 38 -10.67 -10.89 -8.06
CA LEU A 38 -9.63 -10.21 -7.26
C LEU A 38 -8.74 -9.31 -8.13
N SER A 39 -8.35 -9.80 -9.31
CA SER A 39 -7.56 -9.02 -10.28
C SER A 39 -8.31 -7.79 -10.78
N LEU A 40 -9.64 -7.87 -10.96
CA LEU A 40 -10.47 -6.73 -11.32
C LEU A 40 -10.50 -5.69 -10.20
N HIS A 41 -10.70 -6.11 -8.95
CA HIS A 41 -10.63 -5.22 -7.78
C HIS A 41 -9.27 -4.52 -7.66
N LEU A 42 -8.18 -5.30 -7.83
CA LEU A 42 -6.82 -4.78 -7.80
C LEU A 42 -6.58 -3.78 -8.95
N GLY A 43 -6.95 -4.13 -10.17
CA GLY A 43 -6.81 -3.25 -11.34
C GLY A 43 -7.55 -1.92 -11.16
N PHE A 44 -8.79 -1.96 -10.66
CA PHE A 44 -9.56 -0.74 -10.41
C PHE A 44 -8.97 0.13 -9.28
N TYR A 45 -8.47 -0.47 -8.20
CA TYR A 45 -7.71 0.23 -7.17
C TYR A 45 -6.47 0.91 -7.75
N LEU A 46 -5.64 0.18 -8.50
CA LEU A 46 -4.44 0.72 -9.12
C LEU A 46 -4.76 1.83 -10.13
N ALA A 47 -5.84 1.72 -10.90
CA ALA A 47 -6.31 2.76 -11.81
C ALA A 47 -6.75 4.03 -11.05
N SER A 48 -7.52 3.88 -9.97
CA SER A 48 -7.98 4.98 -9.11
C SER A 48 -6.83 5.79 -8.51
N TRP A 49 -5.68 5.13 -8.30
CA TRP A 49 -4.45 5.74 -7.79
C TRP A 49 -3.40 6.00 -8.87
N GLY A 50 -3.78 5.88 -10.15
CA GLY A 50 -3.00 6.43 -11.25
C GLY A 50 -1.93 5.54 -11.84
N MET A 51 -2.02 4.23 -11.67
CA MET A 51 -1.06 3.30 -12.28
C MET A 51 -1.36 3.02 -13.75
N TYR A 52 -2.61 3.23 -14.17
CA TYR A 52 -3.09 3.14 -15.56
C TYR A 52 -3.15 4.52 -16.22
N ARG A 53 -2.02 5.23 -16.32
CA ARG A 53 -1.96 6.52 -17.03
C ARG A 53 -0.55 6.82 -17.55
N GLY A 54 -0.46 7.85 -18.39
CA GLY A 54 0.81 8.34 -18.91
C GLY A 54 1.51 7.28 -19.76
N SER A 55 2.84 7.18 -19.61
CA SER A 55 3.67 6.20 -20.34
C SER A 55 3.82 4.85 -19.63
N SER A 56 3.00 4.56 -18.61
CA SER A 56 3.00 3.27 -17.95
C SER A 56 2.55 2.18 -18.92
N LYS A 57 3.37 1.16 -19.15
CA LYS A 57 2.98 -0.02 -19.96
C LYS A 57 1.79 -0.79 -19.38
N LEU A 58 1.47 -0.57 -18.10
CA LEU A 58 0.25 -1.12 -17.50
C LEU A 58 -1.01 -0.53 -18.14
N LEU A 59 -0.96 0.69 -18.69
CA LEU A 59 -2.08 1.33 -19.41
C LEU A 59 -2.54 0.52 -20.63
N GLU A 60 -1.63 -0.25 -21.25
CA GLU A 60 -1.89 -1.07 -22.44
C GLU A 60 -2.32 -2.50 -22.08
N ARG A 61 -2.71 -2.75 -20.83
CA ARG A 61 -3.08 -4.07 -20.33
C ARG A 61 -4.46 -3.99 -19.68
N ASP A 62 -5.25 -5.04 -19.82
CA ASP A 62 -6.47 -5.18 -19.03
C ASP A 62 -6.14 -5.71 -17.62
N TYR A 63 -7.17 -5.92 -16.80
CA TYR A 63 -6.99 -6.40 -15.42
C TYR A 63 -6.42 -7.83 -15.33
N LEU A 64 -6.48 -8.64 -16.40
CA LEU A 64 -6.00 -10.03 -16.37
C LEU A 64 -4.48 -10.10 -16.24
N VAL A 65 -3.76 -9.01 -16.53
CA VAL A 65 -2.34 -8.85 -16.23
C VAL A 65 -2.00 -9.05 -14.75
N HIS A 66 -2.99 -9.02 -13.86
CA HIS A 66 -2.81 -9.20 -12.43
C HIS A 66 -3.05 -10.63 -11.93
N VAL A 67 -3.59 -11.55 -12.73
CA VAL A 67 -4.01 -12.89 -12.25
C VAL A 67 -2.87 -13.65 -11.56
N ASP A 68 -1.70 -13.72 -12.18
CA ASP A 68 -0.59 -14.43 -11.55
C ASP A 68 0.06 -13.61 -10.42
N ALA A 69 -0.02 -12.28 -10.44
CA ALA A 69 0.34 -11.47 -9.26
C ALA A 69 -0.59 -11.77 -8.07
N VAL A 70 -1.88 -11.99 -8.30
CA VAL A 70 -2.82 -12.43 -7.25
C VAL A 70 -2.41 -13.79 -6.69
N LYS A 71 -1.99 -14.74 -7.53
CA LYS A 71 -1.47 -16.05 -7.07
C LYS A 71 -0.22 -15.90 -6.22
N ILE A 72 0.73 -15.07 -6.65
CA ILE A 72 1.91 -14.73 -5.85
C ILE A 72 1.47 -14.18 -4.50
N ILE A 73 0.59 -13.18 -4.47
CA ILE A 73 0.07 -12.60 -3.22
C ILE A 73 -0.56 -13.67 -2.32
N LYS A 74 -1.35 -14.61 -2.87
CA LYS A 74 -1.95 -15.72 -2.11
C LYS A 74 -0.92 -16.58 -1.36
N ASN A 75 0.26 -16.79 -1.93
CA ASN A 75 1.35 -17.52 -1.24
C ASN A 75 1.90 -16.78 -0.01
N TYR A 76 1.69 -15.46 0.06
CA TYR A 76 2.14 -14.60 1.16
C TYR A 76 0.98 -14.09 2.04
N PHE A 77 -0.22 -14.71 1.98
CA PHE A 77 -1.37 -14.27 2.77
C PHE A 77 -1.15 -14.29 4.29
N TYR A 78 -0.16 -15.06 4.78
CA TYR A 78 0.25 -15.00 6.19
C TYR A 78 0.85 -13.65 6.61
N LEU A 79 1.25 -12.80 5.65
CA LEU A 79 1.66 -11.42 5.88
C LEU A 79 0.47 -10.45 5.92
N ARG A 80 -0.73 -10.89 5.57
CA ARG A 80 -1.90 -10.01 5.49
C ARG A 80 -2.22 -9.45 6.88
N CYS A 81 -2.30 -8.13 6.98
CA CYS A 81 -2.68 -7.42 8.19
C CYS A 81 -4.19 -7.36 8.37
N TYR A 82 -4.65 -7.47 9.60
CA TYR A 82 -6.03 -7.28 10.06
C TYR A 82 -5.99 -6.81 11.52
N PRO A 83 -7.11 -6.38 12.14
CA PRO A 83 -7.07 -5.72 13.46
C PRO A 83 -6.35 -6.53 14.55
N GLU A 84 -6.46 -7.85 14.49
CA GLU A 84 -5.87 -8.82 15.42
C GLU A 84 -4.45 -9.26 15.03
N ASN A 85 -3.98 -8.95 13.82
CA ASN A 85 -2.70 -9.42 13.28
C ASN A 85 -2.01 -8.34 12.45
N GLU A 86 -0.92 -7.80 12.99
CA GLU A 86 -0.07 -6.84 12.29
C GLU A 86 1.27 -7.48 11.97
N VAL A 87 1.85 -7.06 10.85
CA VAL A 87 3.17 -7.52 10.45
C VAL A 87 4.23 -6.84 11.32
N ALA A 88 5.22 -7.61 11.77
CA ALA A 88 6.30 -7.14 12.64
C ALA A 88 7.64 -7.13 11.90
N ILE A 89 8.65 -6.44 12.44
CA ILE A 89 9.99 -6.30 11.85
C ILE A 89 10.63 -7.64 11.43
N LYS A 90 10.36 -8.73 12.16
CA LYS A 90 10.83 -10.09 11.83
C LYS A 90 10.35 -10.63 10.47
N LYS A 91 9.40 -9.96 9.82
CA LYS A 91 8.84 -10.32 8.52
C LYS A 91 9.39 -9.48 7.37
N VAL A 92 10.37 -8.60 7.61
CA VAL A 92 11.00 -7.78 6.56
C VAL A 92 11.62 -8.65 5.46
N GLU A 93 12.18 -9.82 5.79
CA GLU A 93 12.73 -10.76 4.80
C GLU A 93 11.62 -11.34 3.90
N ASP A 94 10.54 -11.86 4.48
CA ASP A 94 9.37 -12.36 3.74
C ASP A 94 8.77 -11.28 2.83
N ILE A 95 8.68 -10.04 3.31
CA ILE A 95 8.21 -8.88 2.54
C ILE A 95 9.18 -8.56 1.39
N THR A 96 10.49 -8.66 1.62
CA THR A 96 11.52 -8.44 0.58
C THR A 96 11.39 -9.49 -0.52
N ASN A 97 11.22 -10.77 -0.15
CA ASN A 97 11.01 -11.86 -1.11
C ASN A 97 9.74 -11.63 -1.95
N LEU A 98 8.64 -11.20 -1.33
CA LEU A 98 7.41 -10.85 -2.06
C LEU A 98 7.63 -9.70 -3.05
N ILE A 99 8.36 -8.64 -2.64
CA ILE A 99 8.70 -7.51 -3.51
C ILE A 99 9.49 -7.99 -4.73
N GLU A 100 10.48 -8.85 -4.53
CA GLU A 100 11.31 -9.40 -5.61
C GLU A 100 10.48 -10.26 -6.58
N GLU A 101 9.62 -11.13 -6.06
CA GLU A 101 8.78 -12.02 -6.87
C GLU A 101 7.76 -11.24 -7.71
N LEU A 102 7.07 -10.26 -7.11
CA LEU A 102 6.18 -9.36 -7.85
C LEU A 102 6.95 -8.54 -8.89
N SER A 103 8.12 -8.01 -8.52
CA SER A 103 8.94 -7.20 -9.44
C SER A 103 9.39 -8.00 -10.65
N PHE A 104 9.83 -9.24 -10.41
CA PHE A 104 10.20 -10.18 -11.47
C PHE A 104 9.01 -10.46 -12.39
N TYR A 105 7.83 -10.75 -11.83
CA TYR A 105 6.62 -11.02 -12.59
C TYR A 105 6.24 -9.88 -13.54
N TYR A 106 6.11 -8.66 -13.04
CA TYR A 106 5.72 -7.52 -13.88
C TYR A 106 6.78 -7.20 -14.94
N GLN A 107 8.07 -7.27 -14.58
CA GLN A 107 9.16 -6.95 -15.50
C GLN A 107 9.34 -8.00 -16.60
N LYS A 108 9.33 -9.29 -16.27
CA LYS A 108 9.68 -10.37 -17.19
C LYS A 108 8.49 -10.84 -18.02
N THR A 109 7.34 -11.00 -17.38
CA THR A 109 6.17 -11.58 -18.04
C THR A 109 5.42 -10.54 -18.87
N HIS A 110 5.34 -9.30 -18.37
CA HIS A 110 4.46 -8.28 -18.97
C HIS A 110 5.20 -7.04 -19.49
N ASN A 111 6.53 -7.00 -19.34
CA ASN A 111 7.38 -5.87 -19.69
C ASN A 111 6.97 -4.57 -18.97
N VAL A 112 6.24 -4.66 -17.85
CA VAL A 112 5.80 -3.53 -17.03
C VAL A 112 6.91 -3.18 -16.04
N THR A 113 7.33 -1.92 -16.00
CA THR A 113 8.36 -1.47 -15.06
C THR A 113 7.85 -1.61 -13.61
N PRO A 114 8.48 -2.43 -12.76
CA PRO A 114 8.04 -2.65 -11.39
C PRO A 114 8.54 -1.52 -10.48
N THR A 115 7.91 -0.35 -10.56
CA THR A 115 8.28 0.78 -9.70
C THR A 115 7.94 0.48 -8.24
N ASP A 116 8.72 1.04 -7.30
CA ASP A 116 8.42 0.97 -5.86
C ASP A 116 6.96 1.34 -5.58
N THR A 117 6.45 2.37 -6.26
CA THR A 117 5.04 2.79 -6.16
C THR A 117 4.06 1.71 -6.62
N LEU A 118 4.30 1.04 -7.75
CA LEU A 118 3.40 -0.03 -8.23
C LEU A 118 3.38 -1.20 -7.24
N ILE A 119 4.56 -1.71 -6.88
CA ILE A 119 4.70 -2.91 -6.06
C ILE A 119 4.14 -2.66 -4.65
N SER A 120 4.50 -1.53 -4.05
CA SER A 120 3.99 -1.17 -2.72
C SER A 120 2.47 -0.90 -2.71
N LYS A 121 1.90 -0.32 -3.77
CA LYS A 121 0.44 -0.18 -3.88
C LYS A 121 -0.24 -1.55 -3.96
N ILE A 122 0.29 -2.49 -4.75
CA ILE A 122 -0.24 -3.86 -4.79
C ILE A 122 -0.24 -4.47 -3.39
N ILE A 123 0.88 -4.38 -2.67
CA ILE A 123 0.99 -4.94 -1.31
C ILE A 123 0.03 -4.22 -0.34
N LEU A 124 -0.06 -2.89 -0.37
CA LEU A 124 -0.99 -2.12 0.46
C LEU A 124 -2.46 -2.48 0.19
N GLY A 125 -2.83 -2.61 -1.09
CA GLY A 125 -4.21 -2.88 -1.52
C GLY A 125 -4.68 -4.31 -1.27
N THR A 126 -3.76 -5.25 -1.05
CA THR A 126 -4.05 -6.68 -0.93
C THR A 126 -3.76 -7.23 0.47
N LEU A 127 -2.52 -7.02 0.95
CA LEU A 127 -2.03 -7.54 2.23
C LEU A 127 -2.07 -6.48 3.33
N GLY A 128 -1.90 -5.20 2.99
CA GLY A 128 -1.90 -4.11 3.97
C GLY A 128 -0.69 -4.11 4.92
N CYS A 129 0.39 -4.81 4.55
CA CYS A 129 1.60 -4.96 5.36
C CYS A 129 2.75 -4.01 4.97
N LEU A 130 2.52 -3.14 3.99
CA LEU A 130 3.38 -2.02 3.61
C LEU A 130 2.53 -0.81 3.20
N PRO A 131 3.00 0.44 3.45
CA PRO A 131 2.40 1.63 2.87
C PRO A 131 2.71 1.74 1.37
N ALA A 132 2.02 2.62 0.64
CA ALA A 132 2.35 2.89 -0.76
C ALA A 132 3.51 3.89 -0.84
N PHE A 133 4.64 3.47 -1.41
CA PHE A 133 5.81 4.29 -1.69
C PHE A 133 5.58 5.17 -2.92
N ASP A 134 4.49 5.96 -2.90
CA ASP A 134 4.18 6.96 -3.92
C ASP A 134 4.79 8.32 -3.57
N ARG A 135 4.70 9.27 -4.52
CA ARG A 135 5.33 10.59 -4.36
C ARG A 135 4.92 11.28 -3.06
N PHE A 136 3.65 11.26 -2.68
CA PHE A 136 3.18 11.99 -1.50
C PHE A 136 3.63 11.30 -0.22
N PHE A 137 3.60 9.97 -0.15
CA PHE A 137 4.20 9.25 0.97
C PHE A 137 5.69 9.64 1.14
N ILE A 138 6.47 9.56 0.06
CA ILE A 138 7.90 9.86 0.08
C ILE A 138 8.19 11.32 0.45
N ASP A 139 7.40 12.25 -0.07
CA ASP A 139 7.55 13.67 0.25
C ASP A 139 7.20 13.95 1.73
N GLY A 140 6.20 13.26 2.29
CA GLY A 140 5.89 13.30 3.73
C GLY A 140 7.00 12.73 4.61
N VAL A 141 7.55 11.56 4.25
CA VAL A 141 8.69 10.94 4.96
C VAL A 141 9.89 11.89 4.98
N LYS A 142 10.17 12.59 3.88
CA LYS A 142 11.25 13.61 3.82
C LYS A 142 10.95 14.82 4.69
N GLN A 143 9.71 15.31 4.68
CA GLN A 143 9.29 16.46 5.48
C GLN A 143 9.48 16.21 6.98
N GLU A 144 9.20 14.98 7.42
CA GLU A 144 9.39 14.51 8.79
C GLU A 144 10.82 14.00 9.06
N GLN A 145 11.75 14.19 8.11
CA GLN A 145 13.19 13.87 8.23
C GLN A 145 13.51 12.37 8.43
N PHE A 146 12.64 11.47 7.96
CA PHE A 146 12.85 10.03 8.03
C PHE A 146 13.58 9.44 6.80
N GLY A 147 14.14 8.23 6.98
CA GLY A 147 15.01 7.55 6.01
C GLY A 147 14.33 6.57 5.05
N PHE A 148 13.13 6.09 5.38
CA PHE A 148 12.47 4.97 4.68
C PHE A 148 11.76 5.38 3.38
N LYS A 149 12.53 5.52 2.29
CA LYS A 149 12.07 6.12 1.03
C LYS A 149 12.08 5.17 -0.19
N THR A 150 12.45 3.92 -0.01
CA THR A 150 12.52 2.92 -1.08
C THR A 150 12.11 1.53 -0.59
N LEU A 151 11.90 0.59 -1.49
CA LEU A 151 11.67 -0.82 -1.14
C LEU A 151 12.95 -1.62 -0.84
N LYS A 152 14.09 -0.95 -0.63
CA LYS A 152 15.34 -1.62 -0.24
C LYS A 152 15.29 -2.10 1.21
N PRO A 153 15.95 -3.22 1.57
CA PRO A 153 15.90 -3.79 2.92
C PRO A 153 16.18 -2.79 4.04
N LYS A 154 17.25 -1.98 3.93
CA LYS A 154 17.56 -0.93 4.92
C LYS A 154 16.41 0.06 5.13
N SER A 155 15.75 0.46 4.05
CA SER A 155 14.62 1.38 4.09
C SER A 155 13.38 0.72 4.71
N LEU A 156 13.15 -0.58 4.44
CA LEU A 156 12.08 -1.33 5.10
C LEU A 156 12.34 -1.47 6.60
N THR A 157 13.57 -1.82 7.02
CA THR A 157 13.94 -1.89 8.44
C THR A 157 13.62 -0.58 9.17
N GLN A 158 14.02 0.57 8.60
CA GLN A 158 13.73 1.88 9.18
C GLN A 158 12.23 2.20 9.28
N LEU A 159 11.41 1.74 8.33
CA LEU A 159 9.96 1.87 8.40
C LEU A 159 9.39 1.06 9.57
N PHE A 160 9.88 -0.15 9.78
CA PHE A 160 9.42 -1.01 10.88
C PHE A 160 9.90 -0.51 12.25
N GLU A 161 11.13 0.01 12.33
CA GLU A 161 11.62 0.70 13.54
C GLU A 161 10.71 1.88 13.89
N PHE A 162 10.32 2.71 12.92
CA PHE A 162 9.34 3.78 13.13
C PHE A 162 8.00 3.26 13.67
N VAL A 163 7.49 2.14 13.14
CA VAL A 163 6.24 1.54 13.63
C VAL A 163 6.39 1.04 15.06
N ASP A 164 7.50 0.40 15.40
CA ASP A 164 7.76 -0.12 16.75
C ASP A 164 7.91 1.01 17.77
N GLU A 165 8.63 2.09 17.43
CA GLU A 165 8.79 3.29 18.25
C GLU A 165 7.47 4.02 18.49
N ASN A 166 6.56 4.03 17.51
CA ASN A 166 5.28 4.73 17.58
C ASN A 166 4.09 3.79 17.85
N ASN A 167 4.35 2.54 18.25
CA ASN A 167 3.34 1.47 18.35
C ASN A 167 2.16 1.83 19.26
N GLN A 168 2.42 2.52 20.39
CA GLN A 168 1.37 2.95 21.30
C GLN A 168 0.40 3.95 20.64
N GLU A 169 0.91 5.01 20.00
CA GLU A 169 0.08 6.00 19.31
C GLU A 169 -0.67 5.36 18.12
N LEU A 170 0.02 4.53 17.32
CA LEU A 170 -0.57 3.82 16.19
C LEU A 170 -1.73 2.90 16.61
N LYS A 171 -1.59 2.18 17.73
CA LYS A 171 -2.65 1.31 18.27
C LYS A 171 -3.85 2.12 18.78
N LEU A 172 -3.63 3.29 19.37
CA LEU A 172 -4.72 4.19 19.80
C LEU A 172 -5.51 4.70 18.57
N ILE A 173 -4.83 5.16 17.53
CA ILE A 173 -5.47 5.60 16.28
C ILE A 173 -6.24 4.45 15.64
N ARG A 174 -5.66 3.24 15.62
CA ARG A 174 -6.31 2.04 15.10
C ARG A 174 -7.57 1.68 15.89
N THR A 175 -7.59 1.89 17.20
CA THR A 175 -8.80 1.65 18.02
C THR A 175 -9.95 2.55 17.58
N ALA A 176 -9.66 3.78 17.17
CA ALA A 176 -10.66 4.70 16.59
C ALA A 176 -11.05 4.35 15.14
N HIS A 177 -10.18 3.63 14.42
CA HIS A 177 -10.36 3.27 13.01
C HIS A 177 -10.00 1.79 12.77
N PRO A 178 -10.78 0.84 13.33
CA PRO A 178 -10.41 -0.57 13.36
C PRO A 178 -10.34 -1.21 11.97
N GLN A 179 -10.98 -0.63 10.95
CA GLN A 179 -10.92 -1.16 9.59
C GLN A 179 -9.56 -0.98 8.89
N TYR A 180 -8.64 -0.18 9.45
CA TYR A 180 -7.36 0.11 8.82
C TYR A 180 -6.20 -0.60 9.55
N PRO A 181 -5.38 -1.40 8.84
CA PRO A 181 -4.16 -1.94 9.42
C PRO A 181 -3.14 -0.81 9.69
N ILE A 182 -2.17 -1.06 10.57
CA ILE A 182 -1.17 -0.05 10.97
C ILE A 182 -0.47 0.56 9.75
N MET A 183 -0.03 -0.25 8.78
CA MET A 183 0.66 0.29 7.60
C MET A 183 -0.25 1.13 6.70
N LYS A 184 -1.57 0.93 6.75
CA LYS A 184 -2.51 1.84 6.09
C LYS A 184 -2.64 3.16 6.85
N ILE A 185 -2.57 3.16 8.17
CA ILE A 185 -2.52 4.40 8.98
C ILE A 185 -1.21 5.15 8.67
N VAL A 186 -0.07 4.46 8.64
CA VAL A 186 1.23 5.05 8.29
C VAL A 186 1.22 5.65 6.88
N ASP A 187 0.62 4.94 5.90
CA ASP A 187 0.38 5.44 4.55
C ASP A 187 -0.40 6.76 4.56
N MET A 188 -1.56 6.80 5.23
CA MET A 188 -2.38 8.00 5.34
C MET A 188 -1.64 9.18 5.99
N TYR A 189 -0.86 8.92 7.04
CA TYR A 189 -0.12 9.96 7.76
C TYR A 189 0.87 10.68 6.85
N PHE A 190 1.82 9.94 6.29
CA PHE A 190 2.86 10.53 5.44
C PHE A 190 2.29 11.04 4.12
N TRP A 191 1.29 10.37 3.54
CA TRP A 191 0.62 10.85 2.34
C TRP A 191 -0.02 12.22 2.57
N GLN A 192 -0.74 12.42 3.68
CA GLN A 192 -1.39 13.70 3.99
C GLN A 192 -0.36 14.83 4.15
N ILE A 193 0.76 14.57 4.82
CA ILE A 193 1.86 15.53 4.97
C ILE A 193 2.44 15.91 3.60
N GLY A 194 2.77 14.92 2.77
CA GLY A 194 3.33 15.19 1.45
C GLY A 194 2.35 15.89 0.51
N TYR A 195 1.06 15.56 0.60
CA TYR A 195 0.01 16.23 -0.17
C TYR A 195 -0.09 17.72 0.21
N GLU A 196 -0.13 18.04 1.51
CA GLU A 196 -0.17 19.43 1.99
C GLU A 196 1.10 20.20 1.60
N GLN A 197 2.26 19.57 1.67
CA GLN A 197 3.52 20.19 1.25
C GLN A 197 3.53 20.50 -0.25
N SER A 198 2.89 19.65 -1.06
CA SER A 198 2.77 19.88 -2.51
C SER A 198 1.84 21.05 -2.86
N ASN A 199 0.82 21.31 -2.03
CA ASN A 199 -0.14 22.40 -2.23
C ASN A 199 0.33 23.76 -1.69
N LYS A 200 1.43 23.80 -0.93
CA LYS A 200 2.08 25.03 -0.47
C LYS A 200 3.05 25.63 -1.50
N LYS A 201 3.34 24.91 -2.58
CA LYS A 201 4.21 25.32 -3.69
C LYS A 201 3.37 25.84 -4.85
#